data_AF-A0A3D1GSE7-F1
#
_entry.id   AF-A0A3D1GSE7-F1
#
_cell.length_a   1.000
_cell.length_b   1.000
_cell.length_c   1.000
_cell.angle_alpha   90.00
_cell.angle_beta   90.00
_cell.angle_gamma   90.00
#
_symmetry.space_group_name_H-M   'P 1'
#
loop_
_entity.id
_entity.type
_entity.pdbx_description
1 polymer ?
#
loop_
_entity_poly.entity_id
_entity_poly.type
_entity_poly.pdbx_seq_one_letter_code
_entity_poly.pdbx_strand_id
1 'polypeptide(L)' 'MSPKIVKSDQDWQDQLTAEQYHVTRKHGTERAFTGRYHDCKLPG' A
#
# COMPACT_ATOMS: atom_id res chain seq x y z
N MET A 1 -1.85 4.34 23.65
CA MET A 1 -1.34 4.73 22.33
C MET A 1 -0.14 3.85 22.03
N SER A 2 -0.17 3.07 20.95
CA SER A 2 0.95 2.23 20.53
C SER A 2 2.05 3.09 19.91
N PRO A 3 3.33 2.69 20.00
CA PRO A 3 4.42 3.41 19.36
C PRO A 3 4.21 3.49 17.85
N LYS A 4 4.68 4.58 17.24
CA LYS A 4 4.65 4.76 15.78
C LYS A 4 5.60 3.75 15.13
N ILE A 5 5.13 3.08 14.07
CA ILE A 5 5.98 2.18 13.28
C ILE A 5 6.97 3.03 12.48
N VAL A 6 8.26 2.73 12.64
CA VAL A 6 9.36 3.31 11.89
C VAL A 6 10.11 2.16 11.23
N LYS A 7 10.25 2.21 9.89
CA LYS A 7 10.96 1.23 9.08
C LYS A 7 11.77 1.96 8.02
N SER A 8 12.85 1.36 7.53
CA SER A 8 13.64 1.92 6.45
C SER A 8 12.88 1.84 5.11
N ASP A 9 13.34 2.58 4.11
CA ASP A 9 12.74 2.51 2.78
C ASP A 9 12.96 1.13 2.12
N GLN A 10 14.08 0.47 2.41
CA GLN A 10 14.35 -0.90 1.94
C GLN A 10 13.38 -1.90 2.57
N ASP A 11 13.17 -1.83 3.89
CA ASP A 11 12.21 -2.71 4.57
C ASP A 11 10.79 -2.57 4.01
N TRP A 12 10.41 -1.35 3.59
CA TRP A 12 9.12 -1.12 2.93
C TRP A 12 9.09 -1.67 1.52
N GLN A 13 10.16 -1.52 0.74
CA GLN A 13 10.25 -2.09 -0.61
C GLN A 13 10.20 -3.64 -0.58
N ASP A 14 10.80 -4.26 0.43
CA ASP A 14 10.81 -5.72 0.57
C ASP A 14 9.44 -6.28 1.01
N GLN A 15 8.65 -5.51 1.76
CA GLN A 15 7.34 -5.94 2.29
C GLN A 15 6.17 -5.64 1.35
N LEU A 16 6.30 -4.64 0.50
CA LEU A 16 5.22 -4.18 -0.37
C LEU A 16 5.44 -4.67 -1.80
N THR A 17 4.34 -4.89 -2.50
CA THR A 17 4.42 -4.98 -3.97
C THR A 17 4.90 -3.63 -4.53
N ALA A 18 5.49 -3.66 -5.73
CA ALA A 18 6.00 -2.44 -6.37
C ALA A 18 4.92 -1.34 -6.51
N GLU A 19 3.67 -1.73 -6.81
CA GLU A 19 2.54 -0.80 -6.89
C GLU A 19 2.17 -0.22 -5.53
N GLN A 20 2.04 -1.05 -4.49
CA GLN A 20 1.72 -0.59 -3.13
C GLN A 20 2.79 0.37 -2.60
N TYR A 21 4.07 0.07 -2.83
CA TYR A 21 5.17 0.96 -2.45
C TYR A 21 5.10 2.29 -3.23
N HIS A 22 4.88 2.23 -4.54
CA HIS A 22 4.74 3.44 -5.35
C HIS A 22 3.58 4.33 -4.89
N VAL A 23 2.41 3.75 -4.62
CA VAL A 23 1.23 4.51 -4.15
C VAL A 23 1.47 5.08 -2.74
N THR A 24 1.87 4.24 -1.78
CA THR A 24 1.94 4.64 -0.37
C THR A 24 3.17 5.46 0.02
N ARG A 25 4.30 5.27 -0.67
CA ARG A 25 5.60 5.91 -0.34
C ARG A 25 6.08 6.90 -1.39
N LYS A 26 5.71 6.71 -2.66
CA LYS A 26 6.05 7.64 -3.75
C LYS A 26 4.89 8.55 -4.16
N HIS A 27 3.80 8.57 -3.39
CA HIS A 27 2.59 9.36 -3.67
C HIS A 27 1.99 9.08 -5.06
N GLY A 28 2.19 7.86 -5.58
CA GLY A 28 1.58 7.40 -6.81
C GLY A 28 0.07 7.23 -6.68
N THR A 29 -0.61 7.11 -7.81
CA THR A 29 -2.04 6.78 -7.86
C THR A 29 -2.19 5.54 -8.75
N GLU A 30 -2.93 4.54 -8.25
CA GLU A 30 -3.29 3.39 -9.07
C GLU A 30 -4.19 3.83 -10.23
N ARG A 31 -4.25 3.02 -11.30
CA ARG A 31 -5.16 3.32 -12.40
C ARG A 31 -6.60 3.14 -11.94
N ALA A 32 -7.50 3.89 -12.57
CA ALA A 32 -8.92 3.77 -12.27
C ALA A 32 -9.39 2.31 -12.43
N PHE A 33 -10.13 1.82 -11.44
CA PHE A 33 -10.74 0.49 -11.45
C PHE A 33 -9.76 -0.71 -11.44
N THR A 34 -8.46 -0.51 -11.15
CA THR A 34 -7.47 -1.61 -11.14
C THR A 34 -7.14 -2.17 -9.78
N GLY A 35 -7.49 -1.48 -8.68
CA GLY A 35 -7.20 -1.94 -7.34
C GLY A 35 -7.88 -3.26 -7.01
N ARG A 36 -7.16 -4.19 -6.35
CA ARG A 36 -7.66 -5.53 -5.98
C ARG A 36 -9.04 -5.50 -5.31
N TYR A 37 -9.30 -4.47 -4.51
CA TYR A 37 -10.52 -4.33 -3.73
C TYR A 37 -11.51 -3.31 -4.30
N HIS A 38 -11.27 -2.78 -5.50
CA HIS A 38 -12.12 -1.74 -6.11
C HIS A 38 -13.62 -2.12 -6.11
N ASP A 39 -13.96 -3.39 -6.36
CA ASP A 39 -15.35 -3.87 -6.37
C ASP A 39 -15.62 -4.96 -5.32
N CYS A 40 -14.82 -5.01 -4.25
CA CYS A 40 -15.02 -5.99 -3.18
C CYS A 40 -16.29 -5.67 -2.37
N LYS A 41 -17.23 -6.62 -2.27
CA LYS A 41 -18.48 -6.50 -1.48
C LYS A 41 -18.54 -7.46 -0.29
N LEU A 42 -17.43 -8.13 0.02
CA LEU A 42 -17.37 -9.10 1.11
C LEU A 42 -17.44 -8.37 2.47
N PRO A 43 -18.08 -8.96 3.50
CA PRO A 43 -18.01 -8.44 4.86
C PRO A 43 -16.58 -8.49 5.40
N GLY A 44 -16.25 -7.55 6.28
CA GLY A 44 -14.91 -7.34 6.86
C GLY A 44 -14.70 -7.95 8.24
#